data_AF-A0A497G3T0-F1
#
_entry.id   AF-A0A497G3T0-F1
#
_cell.length_a   1.000
_cell.length_b   1.000
_cell.length_c   1.000
_cell.angle_alpha   90.00
_cell.angle_beta   90.00
_cell.angle_gamma   90.00
#
_symmetry.space_group_name_H-M   'P 1'
#
loop_
_entity.id
_entity.type
_entity.pdbx_description
1 polymer ?
#
loop_
_entity_poly.entity_id
_entity_poly.type
_entity_poly.pdbx_seq_one_letter_code
_entity_poly.pdbx_strand_id
1 'polypeptide(L)'
;MIFRRKKKEEKVEKAPSTPPAPSPLDLALKFLEEESGEVDIAWYCELEKMPFEPPIVKFIEWVEAKGHGGLYSREQLLDALTRAFRMKLDERRGRR
;
A
#
# COMPACT_ATOMS: atom_id res chain seq x y z
N MET A 1 41.38 -26.60 -40.15
CA MET A 1 40.38 -26.07 -41.12
C MET A 1 39.05 -26.76 -40.76
N ILE A 2 37.93 -26.15 -40.36
CA ILE A 2 37.29 -24.86 -40.66
C ILE A 2 36.23 -24.55 -39.57
N PHE A 3 36.29 -23.33 -39.04
CA PHE A 3 35.22 -22.41 -38.57
C PHE A 3 34.04 -22.81 -37.66
N ARG A 4 34.05 -22.19 -36.47
CA ARG A 4 33.01 -21.37 -35.81
C ARG A 4 31.53 -21.72 -36.07
N ARG A 5 30.78 -21.95 -34.98
CA ARG A 5 29.45 -21.35 -34.77
C ARG A 5 29.16 -21.11 -33.28
N LYS A 6 29.09 -19.81 -32.96
CA LYS A 6 28.56 -19.20 -31.74
C LYS A 6 27.06 -18.99 -31.96
N LYS A 7 26.21 -19.44 -31.05
CA LYS A 7 24.75 -19.20 -30.99
C LYS A 7 24.42 -19.25 -29.50
N LYS A 8 24.41 -18.16 -28.71
CA LYS A 8 23.56 -16.95 -28.71
C LYS A 8 22.07 -17.27 -28.90
N GLU A 9 21.31 -16.80 -27.92
CA GLU A 9 19.84 -16.72 -27.83
C GLU A 9 19.14 -17.90 -27.17
N GLU A 10 18.92 -17.76 -25.86
CA GLU A 10 17.55 -17.91 -25.37
C GLU A 10 17.17 -16.62 -24.63
N LYS A 11 16.45 -15.80 -25.37
CA LYS A 11 15.78 -14.58 -24.95
C LYS A 11 14.35 -15.01 -24.64
N VAL A 12 14.08 -15.49 -23.42
CA VAL A 12 12.69 -15.62 -22.94
C VAL A 12 12.30 -14.25 -22.41
N GLU A 13 11.86 -13.42 -23.36
CA GLU A 13 10.71 -12.54 -23.24
C GLU A 13 10.37 -12.06 -21.83
N LYS A 14 11.00 -10.95 -21.43
CA LYS A 14 10.34 -9.97 -20.56
C LYS A 14 9.04 -9.57 -21.26
N ALA A 15 7.93 -10.18 -20.85
CA ALA A 15 6.61 -9.60 -20.99
C ALA A 15 6.68 -8.14 -20.55
N PRO A 16 5.93 -7.21 -21.19
CA PRO A 16 5.94 -5.80 -20.81
C PRO A 16 5.72 -5.72 -19.31
N SER A 17 6.71 -5.18 -18.61
CA SER A 17 6.66 -4.93 -17.18
C SER A 17 5.65 -3.83 -16.93
N THR A 18 4.37 -4.14 -17.08
CA THR A 18 3.30 -3.41 -16.42
C THR A 18 3.64 -3.49 -14.94
N PRO A 19 3.84 -2.38 -14.23
CA PRO A 19 4.07 -2.45 -12.80
C PRO A 19 2.93 -3.27 -12.19
N PRO A 20 3.22 -4.26 -11.33
CA PRO A 20 2.16 -5.00 -10.65
C PRO A 20 1.26 -3.98 -9.95
N ALA A 21 -0.06 -4.14 -10.08
CA ALA A 21 -1.01 -3.26 -9.40
C ALA A 21 -0.61 -3.19 -7.91
N PRO A 22 -0.44 -1.97 -7.34
CA PRO A 22 0.06 -1.82 -5.98
C PRO A 22 -0.93 -2.43 -5.00
N SER A 23 -0.47 -3.21 -4.04
CA SER A 23 -1.39 -3.89 -3.11
C SER A 23 -2.22 -2.84 -2.33
N PRO A 24 -3.46 -3.17 -1.95
CA PRO A 24 -4.29 -2.28 -1.12
C PRO A 24 -3.59 -1.82 0.15
N LEU A 25 -2.76 -2.69 0.74
CA LEU A 25 -1.97 -2.40 1.93
C LEU A 25 -0.85 -1.38 1.62
N ASP A 26 -0.15 -1.52 0.50
CA ASP A 26 0.88 -0.55 0.09
C ASP A 26 0.27 0.83 -0.16
N LEU A 27 -0.94 0.88 -0.74
CA LEU A 27 -1.67 2.12 -0.92
C LEU A 27 -2.04 2.74 0.42
N ALA A 28 -2.54 1.95 1.37
CA ALA A 28 -2.87 2.41 2.71
C ALA A 28 -1.64 2.92 3.47
N LEU A 29 -0.51 2.23 3.38
CA LEU A 29 0.74 2.69 4.01
C LEU A 29 1.23 4.01 3.41
N LYS A 30 1.22 4.15 2.08
CA LYS A 30 1.57 5.40 1.41
C LYS A 30 0.62 6.54 1.78
N PHE A 31 -0.67 6.26 1.89
CA PHE A 31 -1.65 7.24 2.35
C PHE A 31 -1.33 7.72 3.77
N LEU A 32 -1.04 6.80 4.70
CA LEU A 32 -0.67 7.17 6.08
C LEU A 32 0.71 7.86 6.19
N GLU A 33 1.59 7.67 5.21
CA GLU A 33 2.85 8.41 5.12
C GLU A 33 2.63 9.85 4.62
N GLU A 34 1.76 10.03 3.63
CA GLU A 34 1.38 11.35 3.10
C GLU A 34 0.52 12.11 4.13
N GLU A 35 -0.36 11.40 4.84
CA GLU A 35 -1.25 11.92 5.87
C GLU A 35 -0.91 11.39 7.26
N SER A 36 0.34 11.59 7.68
CA SER A 36 0.82 11.18 9.01
C SER A 36 -0.01 11.71 10.18
N GLY A 37 -0.72 12.83 10.00
CA GLY A 37 -1.63 13.38 11.00
C GLY A 37 -2.80 12.45 11.36
N GLU A 38 -3.25 11.59 10.43
CA GLU A 38 -4.30 10.60 10.73
C GLU A 38 -3.79 9.54 11.72
N VAL A 39 -2.50 9.18 11.63
CA VAL A 39 -1.85 8.25 12.57
C VAL A 39 -1.72 8.89 13.95
N ASP A 40 -1.44 10.19 14.02
CA ASP A 40 -1.39 10.93 15.29
C ASP A 40 -2.76 10.99 15.97
N ILE A 41 -3.82 11.23 15.21
CA ILE A 41 -5.20 11.21 15.71
C ILE A 41 -5.57 9.81 16.21
N ALA A 42 -5.30 8.78 15.40
CA ALA A 42 -5.54 7.38 15.80
C ALA A 42 -4.82 7.02 17.10
N TRP A 43 -3.57 7.49 17.24
CA TRP A 43 -2.79 7.29 18.45
C TRP A 43 -3.37 8.00 19.66
N TYR A 44 -3.80 9.25 19.51
CA TYR A 44 -4.43 10.01 20.57
C TYR A 44 -5.74 9.36 21.03
N CYS A 45 -6.60 8.94 20.09
CA CYS A 45 -7.82 8.21 20.39
C CYS A 45 -7.56 6.91 21.17
N GLU A 46 -6.50 6.16 20.81
CA GLU A 46 -6.10 4.96 21.55
C GLU A 46 -5.70 5.28 23.01
N LEU A 47 -5.00 6.39 23.24
CA LEU A 47 -4.61 6.82 24.60
C LEU A 47 -5.83 7.23 25.44
N GLU A 48 -6.76 7.96 24.84
CA GLU A 48 -8.01 8.40 25.46
C GLU A 48 -9.05 7.27 25.56
N LYS A 49 -8.74 6.06 25.05
CA LYS A 49 -9.66 4.91 24.94
C LYS A 49 -10.96 5.26 24.21
N MET A 50 -10.87 6.18 23.25
CA MET A 50 -11.99 6.58 22.40
C MET A 50 -12.04 5.71 21.15
N PRO A 51 -13.25 5.43 20.63
CA PRO A 51 -13.36 4.73 19.35
C PRO A 51 -12.77 5.59 18.24
N PHE A 52 -11.79 5.05 17.51
CA PHE A 52 -11.26 5.65 16.30
C PHE A 52 -11.88 4.99 15.07
N GLU A 53 -12.49 5.79 14.21
CA GLU A 53 -12.99 5.34 12.91
C GLU A 53 -11.99 5.72 11.82
N PRO A 54 -11.40 4.76 11.08
CA PRO A 54 -10.47 5.08 10.01
C PRO A 54 -11.10 5.96 8.93
N PRO A 55 -10.37 6.95 8.36
CA PRO A 55 -10.88 7.88 7.35
C PRO A 55 -11.02 7.21 5.97
N ILE A 56 -11.89 6.21 5.87
CA ILE A 56 -12.04 5.36 4.68
C ILE A 56 -12.48 6.14 3.44
N VAL A 57 -13.33 7.16 3.60
CA VAL A 57 -13.79 8.00 2.48
C VAL A 57 -12.60 8.75 1.87
N LYS A 58 -11.78 9.38 2.71
CA LYS A 58 -10.57 10.10 2.31
C LYS A 58 -9.56 9.19 1.64
N PHE A 59 -9.40 7.97 2.16
CA PHE A 59 -8.54 6.97 1.55
C PHE A 59 -9.04 6.53 0.16
N ILE A 60 -10.35 6.33 -0.01
CA ILE A 60 -10.94 6.00 -1.33
C ILE A 60 -10.71 7.15 -2.32
N GLU A 61 -11.00 8.39 -1.93
CA GLU A 61 -10.77 9.58 -2.76
C GLU A 61 -9.29 9.71 -3.16
N TRP A 62 -8.37 9.42 -2.22
CA TRP A 62 -6.94 9.43 -2.49
C TRP A 62 -6.54 8.31 -3.48
N VAL A 63 -7.06 7.09 -3.31
CA VAL A 63 -6.82 5.95 -4.22
C VAL A 63 -7.35 6.25 -5.63
N GLU A 64 -8.52 6.88 -5.73
CA GLU A 64 -9.09 7.36 -6.99
C GLU A 64 -8.20 8.43 -7.64
N ALA A 65 -7.73 9.41 -6.87
CA ALA A 65 -6.83 10.47 -7.33
C ALA A 65 -5.48 9.94 -7.84
N LYS A 66 -4.96 8.84 -7.27
CA LYS A 66 -3.75 8.16 -7.76
C LYS A 66 -3.99 7.29 -9.01
N GLY A 67 -5.23 7.25 -9.53
CA GLY A 67 -5.58 6.47 -10.72
C GLY A 67 -5.85 4.99 -10.45
N HIS A 68 -6.09 4.63 -9.19
CA HIS A 68 -6.40 3.26 -8.75
C HIS A 68 -7.90 3.09 -8.39
N GLY A 69 -8.73 4.06 -8.77
CA GLY A 69 -10.17 4.03 -8.55
C GLY A 69 -10.84 2.80 -9.17
N GLY A 70 -11.74 2.16 -8.41
CA GLY A 70 -12.48 0.99 -8.86
C GLY A 70 -11.68 -0.31 -8.99
N LEU A 71 -10.37 -0.31 -8.69
CA LEU A 71 -9.54 -1.54 -8.68
C LEU A 71 -9.82 -2.42 -7.46
N TYR A 72 -10.26 -1.82 -6.36
CA TYR A 72 -10.45 -2.49 -5.08
C TYR A 72 -11.85 -2.21 -4.52
N SER A 73 -12.43 -3.23 -3.89
CA SER A 73 -13.68 -3.06 -3.17
C SER A 73 -13.48 -2.19 -1.92
N ARG A 74 -14.55 -1.52 -1.48
CA ARG A 74 -14.55 -0.72 -0.24
C ARG A 74 -14.08 -1.54 0.97
N GLU A 75 -14.49 -2.80 1.05
CA GLU A 75 -14.11 -3.71 2.14
C GLU A 75 -12.61 -4.02 2.13
N GLN A 76 -12.03 -4.26 0.95
CA GLN A 76 -10.58 -4.48 0.81
C GLN A 76 -9.77 -3.24 1.20
N LEU A 77 -10.23 -2.05 0.81
CA LEU A 77 -9.58 -0.79 1.19
C LEU A 77 -9.70 -0.53 2.69
N LEU A 78 -10.86 -0.82 3.29
CA LEU A 78 -11.07 -0.66 4.73
C LEU A 78 -10.21 -1.63 5.55
N ASP A 79 -10.15 -2.90 5.16
CA ASP A 79 -9.31 -3.91 5.82
C ASP A 79 -7.83 -3.53 5.69
N ALA A 80 -7.38 -3.12 4.51
CA ALA A 80 -6.02 -2.66 4.28
C ALA A 80 -5.67 -1.42 5.11
N LEU A 81 -6.56 -0.43 5.15
CA LEU A 81 -6.39 0.79 5.94
C LEU A 81 -6.31 0.49 7.43
N THR A 82 -7.22 -0.35 7.93
CA THR A 82 -7.24 -0.78 9.33
C THR A 82 -5.96 -1.52 9.72
N ARG A 83 -5.46 -2.40 8.85
CA ARG A 83 -4.18 -3.09 9.06
C ARG A 83 -3.01 -2.12 9.07
N ALA A 84 -2.97 -1.17 8.15
CA ALA A 84 -1.93 -0.15 8.08
C ALA A 84 -1.89 0.71 9.36
N PHE A 85 -3.06 1.13 9.87
CA PHE A 85 -3.16 1.83 11.16
C PHE A 85 -2.61 0.97 12.31
N ARG A 86 -3.04 -0.28 12.42
CA ARG A 86 -2.55 -1.18 13.48
C ARG A 86 -1.02 -1.32 13.44
N MET A 87 -0.45 -1.51 12.25
CA MET A 87 1.02 -1.58 12.10
C MET A 87 1.71 -0.31 12.60
N LYS A 88 1.24 0.87 12.20
CA LYS A 88 1.82 2.15 12.64
C LYS A 88 1.63 2.41 14.14
N LEU A 89 0.49 2.01 14.70
CA LEU A 89 0.23 2.13 16.13
C LEU A 89 1.10 1.16 16.95
N ASP A 90 1.27 -0.08 16.50
CA ASP A 90 2.13 -1.08 17.14
C ASP A 90 3.61 -0.66 17.07
N GLU A 91 4.07 -0.11 15.94
CA GLU A 91 5.42 0.49 15.82
C GLU A 91 5.64 1.60 16.86
N ARG A 92 4.62 2.44 17.11
CA ARG A 92 4.70 3.49 18.14
C ARG A 92 4.63 2.93 19.56
N ARG A 93 3.90 1.85 19.79
CA ARG A 93 3.85 1.15 21.10
C ARG A 93 5.19 0.53 21.47
N GLY A 94 5.85 -0.14 20.53
CA GLY A 94 7.11 -0.85 20.77
C GLY A 94 8.33 0.06 20.94
N ARG A 95 8.21 1.37 20.69
CA ARG A 95 9.28 2.36 20.97
C ARG A 95 9.27 2.91 22.40
N ARG A 96 8.38 2.43 23.28
CA ARG A 96 8.34 2.82 24.69
C ARG A 96 9.21 1.93 25.57
#